data_AF-A0A2M8S7I0-F1
#
_entry.id   AF-A0A2M8S7I0-F1
#
_cell.length_a   1.000
_cell.length_b   1.000
_cell.length_c   1.000
_cell.angle_alpha   90.00
_cell.angle_beta   90.00
_cell.angle_gamma   90.00
#
_symmetry.space_group_name_H-M   'P 1'
#
loop_
_entity.id
_entity.type
_entity.pdbx_description
1 polymer ?
#
loop_
_entity_poly.entity_id
_entity_poly.type
_entity_poly.pdbx_seq_one_letter_code
_entity_poly.pdbx_strand_id
1 'polypeptide(L)'
;FDVRLDDLIAANPGISANAMPVGTILKIPLGGNTSGELTPTPVPLTILQARCWPTTEGGGWCFALVQNDYAETIENLSVQFTLLDGSGQEIGSQVAFGLLNILPAGRVMPVAAFFPAPVPAEVAPRAQILTAIRLPADDTRYLPIALQSVLVSVDWSGRTARVIGHAMPVMLDGRVNTLWILGAAYDGYGNVVGVRRWESTTPVASGVSLAFDFAVSSVGPPIDHVDLLVEARP
;
A
#
# COMPACT_ATOMS: atom_id res chain seq x y z
N PHE A 1 1.05 -18.48 1.83
CA PHE A 1 0.31 -19.46 2.64
C PHE A 1 -0.46 -20.37 1.69
N ASP A 2 -0.17 -21.67 1.71
CA ASP A 2 -0.88 -22.68 0.93
C ASP A 2 -2.07 -23.20 1.75
N VAL A 3 -3.03 -22.31 2.02
CA VAL A 3 -4.21 -22.64 2.85
C VAL A 3 -5.35 -23.00 1.92
N ARG A 4 -5.83 -24.25 1.99
CA ARG A 4 -6.98 -24.69 1.20
C ARG A 4 -8.24 -24.02 1.75
N LEU A 5 -9.17 -23.70 0.86
CA LEU A 5 -10.43 -23.05 1.23
C LEU A 5 -11.20 -23.87 2.28
N ASP A 6 -11.22 -25.19 2.15
CA ASP A 6 -11.90 -26.07 3.10
C ASP A 6 -11.30 -25.99 4.50
N ASP A 7 -9.98 -25.88 4.61
CA ASP A 7 -9.30 -25.72 5.90
C ASP A 7 -9.68 -24.38 6.52
N LEU A 8 -9.73 -23.31 5.71
CA LEU A 8 -10.12 -21.98 6.18
C LEU A 8 -11.59 -21.94 6.65
N ILE A 9 -12.49 -22.63 5.96
CA ILE A 9 -13.90 -22.77 6.37
C ILE A 9 -14.00 -23.58 7.68
N ALA A 10 -13.26 -24.68 7.79
CA ALA A 10 -13.24 -25.52 8.98
C ALA A 10 -12.70 -24.78 10.22
N ALA A 11 -11.73 -23.88 10.03
CA ALA A 11 -11.19 -23.04 11.11
C ALA A 11 -12.15 -21.91 11.54
N ASN A 12 -13.16 -21.57 10.72
CA ASN A 12 -14.09 -20.46 10.93
C ASN A 12 -15.57 -20.90 10.85
N PRO A 13 -16.00 -21.86 11.68
CA PRO A 13 -17.38 -22.34 11.66
C PRO A 13 -18.35 -21.19 12.03
N GLY A 14 -19.35 -20.97 11.19
CA GLY A 14 -20.36 -19.92 11.38
C GLY A 14 -20.10 -18.63 10.60
N ILE A 15 -18.95 -18.48 9.95
CA ILE A 15 -18.70 -17.38 9.02
C ILE A 15 -19.18 -17.79 7.61
N SER A 16 -20.18 -17.09 7.09
CA SER A 16 -20.62 -17.28 5.71
C SER A 16 -19.69 -16.54 4.76
N ALA A 17 -18.94 -17.28 3.94
CA ALA A 17 -18.02 -16.70 2.95
C ALA A 17 -18.70 -15.70 2.00
N ASN A 18 -20.01 -15.86 1.75
CA ASN A 18 -20.79 -15.01 0.85
C ASN A 18 -21.44 -13.80 1.56
N ALA A 19 -21.29 -13.67 2.88
CA ALA A 19 -21.95 -12.64 3.68
C ALA A 19 -21.06 -12.14 4.83
N MET A 20 -19.79 -11.83 4.54
CA MET A 20 -18.85 -11.28 5.52
C MET A 20 -18.92 -9.74 5.54
N PRO A 21 -19.33 -9.09 6.65
CA PRO A 21 -19.19 -7.65 6.80
C PRO A 21 -17.72 -7.24 6.87
N VAL A 22 -17.43 -5.98 6.52
CA VAL A 22 -16.10 -5.38 6.70
C VAL A 22 -15.73 -5.42 8.18
N GLY A 23 -14.50 -5.86 8.48
CA GLY A 23 -14.01 -6.05 9.86
C GLY A 23 -14.17 -7.47 10.42
N THR A 24 -14.72 -8.42 9.65
CA THR A 24 -14.78 -9.84 10.06
C THR A 24 -13.37 -10.39 10.28
N ILE A 25 -13.12 -10.97 11.47
CA ILE A 25 -11.83 -11.59 11.81
C ILE A 25 -11.87 -13.08 11.45
N LEU A 26 -10.94 -13.51 10.59
CA LEU A 26 -10.76 -14.90 10.21
C LEU A 26 -9.58 -15.53 10.96
N LYS A 27 -9.78 -16.75 11.45
CA LYS A 27 -8.72 -17.64 11.94
C LYS A 27 -8.10 -18.35 10.75
N ILE A 28 -6.85 -18.01 10.41
CA ILE A 28 -6.14 -18.71 9.34
C ILE A 28 -5.50 -19.98 9.93
N PRO A 29 -5.90 -21.19 9.52
CA PRO A 29 -5.26 -22.42 10.00
C PRO A 29 -3.85 -22.51 9.41
N LEU A 30 -2.88 -22.73 10.28
CA LEU A 30 -1.50 -23.00 9.86
C LEU A 30 -1.43 -24.47 9.47
N GLY A 31 -1.20 -24.76 8.18
CA GLY A 31 -0.84 -26.10 7.73
C GLY A 31 0.40 -26.58 8.49
N GLY A 32 0.37 -27.83 8.95
CA GLY A 32 1.29 -28.38 9.97
C GLY A 32 2.76 -28.03 9.80
N ASN A 33 3.15 -26.91 10.40
CA ASN A 33 4.50 -26.54 10.80
C ASN A 33 4.33 -25.58 11.99
N THR A 34 4.04 -26.15 13.17
CA THR A 34 4.05 -25.42 14.45
C THR A 34 5.47 -25.22 14.96
N SER A 35 6.41 -24.90 14.08
CA SER A 35 7.53 -24.08 14.52
C SER A 35 6.94 -22.69 14.67
N GLY A 36 6.98 -22.13 15.88
CA GLY A 36 6.86 -20.67 16.07
C GLY A 36 8.06 -20.03 15.40
N GLU A 37 8.12 -20.10 14.07
CA GLU A 37 9.18 -19.53 13.27
C GLU A 37 9.12 -18.05 13.56
N LEU A 38 10.16 -17.56 14.23
CA LEU A 38 10.28 -16.16 14.60
C LEU A 38 10.06 -15.38 13.30
N THR A 39 8.98 -14.61 13.22
CA THR A 39 8.82 -13.70 12.09
C THR A 39 10.07 -12.80 12.13
N PRO A 40 10.81 -12.69 11.02
CA PRO A 40 12.04 -11.90 11.00
C PRO A 40 11.75 -10.54 11.62
N THR A 41 12.62 -10.09 12.54
CA THR A 41 12.50 -8.75 13.09
C THR A 41 12.45 -7.77 11.92
N PRO A 42 11.44 -6.89 11.84
CA PRO A 42 11.33 -5.96 10.74
C PRO A 42 12.62 -5.14 10.64
N VAL A 43 13.13 -4.97 9.43
CA VAL A 43 14.24 -4.04 9.24
C VAL A 43 13.77 -2.62 9.58
N PRO A 44 14.59 -1.82 10.28
CA PRO A 44 14.19 -0.46 10.63
C PRO A 44 14.09 0.37 9.36
N LEU A 45 12.99 1.09 9.19
CA LEU A 45 12.74 2.03 8.09
C LEU A 45 12.39 3.41 8.64
N THR A 46 12.66 4.43 7.85
CA THR A 46 12.37 5.81 8.20
C THR A 46 10.92 6.14 7.88
N ILE A 47 10.17 6.65 8.86
CA ILE A 47 8.83 7.21 8.66
C ILE A 47 8.98 8.73 8.59
N LEU A 48 8.78 9.30 7.41
CA LEU A 48 8.99 10.73 7.14
C LEU A 48 7.83 11.61 7.63
N GLN A 49 6.62 11.07 7.60
CA GLN A 49 5.41 11.75 8.07
C GLN A 49 4.40 10.70 8.53
N ALA A 50 3.57 11.09 9.49
CA ALA A 50 2.30 10.46 9.80
C ALA A 50 1.24 11.57 9.94
N ARG A 51 0.17 11.51 9.14
CA ARG A 51 -0.86 12.56 9.10
C ARG A 51 -2.23 11.97 8.79
N CYS A 52 -3.27 12.52 9.40
CA CYS A 52 -4.65 12.16 9.12
C CYS A 52 -5.43 13.32 8.50
N TRP A 53 -6.36 12.98 7.61
CA TRP A 53 -7.32 13.89 7.01
C TRP A 53 -8.74 13.44 7.40
N PRO A 54 -9.56 14.34 7.97
CA PRO A 54 -10.91 14.00 8.40
C PRO A 54 -11.83 13.76 7.20
N THR A 55 -12.80 12.86 7.35
CA THR A 55 -13.88 12.68 6.37
C THR A 55 -15.15 13.40 6.80
N THR A 56 -16.06 13.65 5.86
CA THR A 56 -17.35 14.29 6.11
C THR A 56 -18.26 13.49 7.04
N GLU A 57 -18.06 12.18 7.11
CA GLU A 57 -18.81 11.24 7.95
C GLU A 57 -18.25 11.17 9.38
N GLY A 58 -17.22 11.95 9.70
CA GLY A 58 -16.58 11.98 11.02
C GLY A 58 -15.52 10.88 11.25
N GLY A 59 -15.11 10.19 10.18
CA GLY A 59 -13.93 9.30 10.20
C GLY A 59 -12.65 10.03 9.80
N GLY A 60 -11.60 9.27 9.50
CA GLY A 60 -10.33 9.85 9.03
C GLY A 60 -9.47 8.87 8.22
N TRP A 61 -8.82 9.39 7.19
CA TRP A 61 -7.78 8.69 6.45
C TRP A 61 -6.41 9.13 6.96
N CYS A 62 -5.63 8.17 7.45
CA CYS A 62 -4.29 8.40 7.96
C CYS A 62 -3.26 7.80 7.01
N PHE A 63 -2.21 8.57 6.73
CA PHE A 63 -1.11 8.21 5.88
C PHE A 63 0.19 8.23 6.66
N ALA A 64 1.04 7.24 6.43
CA ALA A 64 2.43 7.23 6.86
C ALA A 64 3.30 7.10 5.63
N LEU A 65 4.29 7.98 5.48
CA LEU A 65 5.21 7.94 4.35
C LEU A 65 6.49 7.23 4.78
N VAL A 66 6.73 6.06 4.21
CA VAL A 66 7.85 5.18 4.59
C VAL A 66 8.93 5.25 3.52
N GLN A 67 10.15 5.58 3.93
CA GLN A 67 11.32 5.65 3.07
C GLN A 67 12.18 4.39 3.23
N ASN A 68 12.61 3.85 2.10
CA ASN A 68 13.62 2.82 2.05
C ASN A 68 15.00 3.43 1.80
N ASP A 69 15.77 3.58 2.88
CA ASP A 69 17.14 4.08 2.86
C ASP A 69 18.19 3.00 2.52
N TYR A 70 17.76 1.77 2.28
CA TYR A 70 18.64 0.67 1.90
C TYR A 70 18.87 0.61 0.38
N ALA A 71 19.92 -0.12 0.00
CA ALA A 71 20.21 -0.45 -1.40
C ALA A 71 19.35 -1.61 -1.92
N GLU A 72 18.75 -2.39 -1.00
CA GLU A 72 17.87 -3.51 -1.29
C GLU A 72 16.40 -3.09 -1.32
N THR A 73 15.60 -3.81 -2.11
CA THR A 73 14.14 -3.68 -2.08
C THR A 73 13.58 -4.23 -0.77
N ILE A 74 12.62 -3.53 -0.18
CA ILE A 74 11.85 -4.04 0.97
C ILE A 74 10.58 -4.73 0.47
N GLU A 75 10.28 -5.91 1.02
CA GLU A 75 9.04 -6.65 0.81
C GLU A 75 8.16 -6.66 2.07
N ASN A 76 6.85 -6.81 1.88
CA ASN A 76 5.86 -7.05 2.93
C ASN A 76 5.84 -5.95 4.00
N LEU A 77 5.85 -4.69 3.58
CA LEU A 77 5.74 -3.55 4.48
C LEU A 77 4.36 -3.53 5.17
N SER A 78 4.34 -3.48 6.51
CA SER A 78 3.14 -3.11 7.26
C SER A 78 3.46 -2.13 8.39
N VAL A 79 2.48 -1.28 8.70
CA VAL A 79 2.57 -0.19 9.65
C VAL A 79 1.39 -0.25 10.60
N GLN A 80 1.66 -0.18 11.90
CA GLN A 80 0.66 0.09 12.91
C GLN A 80 0.47 1.60 13.04
N PHE A 81 -0.75 2.06 12.81
CA PHE A 81 -1.19 3.39 13.17
C PHE A 81 -1.81 3.36 14.57
N THR A 82 -1.48 4.35 15.39
CA THR A 82 -2.12 4.60 16.68
C THR A 82 -2.55 6.06 16.71
N LEU A 83 -3.85 6.31 16.89
CA LEU A 83 -4.37 7.65 17.06
C LEU A 83 -4.34 8.04 18.52
N LEU A 84 -3.77 9.22 18.77
CA LEU A 84 -3.80 9.85 20.08
C LEU A 84 -4.70 11.09 20.04
N ASP A 85 -5.44 11.32 21.12
CA ASP A 85 -6.15 12.57 21.33
C ASP A 85 -5.23 13.70 21.82
N GLY A 86 -5.80 14.89 22.05
CA GLY A 86 -5.07 16.06 22.54
C GLY A 86 -4.46 15.91 23.95
N SER A 87 -4.86 14.90 24.72
CA SER A 87 -4.24 14.55 26.01
C SER A 87 -3.09 13.54 25.87
N GLY A 88 -2.88 13.03 24.65
CA GLY A 88 -1.90 11.97 24.36
C GLY A 88 -2.42 10.56 24.66
N GLN A 89 -3.71 10.40 24.95
CA GLN A 89 -4.34 9.11 25.19
C GLN A 89 -4.64 8.41 23.87
N GLU A 90 -4.36 7.10 23.81
CA GLU A 90 -4.74 6.29 22.66
C GLU A 90 -6.26 6.15 22.56
N ILE A 91 -6.78 6.46 21.37
CA ILE A 91 -8.21 6.37 21.04
C ILE A 91 -8.51 5.31 19.98
N GLY A 92 -7.48 4.74 19.35
CA GLY A 92 -7.63 3.62 18.42
C GLY A 92 -6.33 3.25 17.72
N SER A 93 -6.29 2.03 17.19
CA SER A 93 -5.17 1.53 16.41
C SER A 93 -5.64 0.70 15.22
N GLN A 94 -4.91 0.80 14.10
CA GLN A 94 -5.17 0.08 12.86
C GLN A 94 -3.85 -0.40 12.26
N VAL A 95 -3.80 -1.63 11.76
CA VAL A 95 -2.68 -2.10 10.94
C VAL A 95 -3.01 -1.86 9.47
N ALA A 96 -2.04 -1.30 8.74
CA ALA A 96 -2.13 -1.11 7.31
C ALA A 96 -0.93 -1.71 6.59
N PHE A 97 -1.18 -2.21 5.38
CA PHE A 97 -0.18 -2.83 4.52
C PHE A 97 0.19 -1.88 3.38
N GLY A 98 1.41 -2.05 2.85
CA GLY A 98 1.82 -1.39 1.62
C GLY A 98 0.81 -1.64 0.49
N LEU A 99 0.51 -0.61 -0.30
CA LEU A 99 -0.34 -0.76 -1.48
C LEU A 99 0.36 -1.57 -2.57
N LEU A 100 1.69 -1.53 -2.59
CA LEU A 100 2.53 -2.52 -3.27
C LEU A 100 3.19 -3.41 -2.21
N ASN A 101 3.48 -4.64 -2.59
CA ASN A 101 4.22 -5.58 -1.76
C ASN A 101 5.70 -5.23 -1.65
N ILE A 102 6.22 -4.44 -2.60
CA ILE A 102 7.61 -3.99 -2.62
C ILE A 102 7.75 -2.47 -2.52
N LEU A 103 8.80 -2.06 -1.82
CA LEU A 103 9.31 -0.70 -1.77
C LEU A 103 10.77 -0.71 -2.28
N PRO A 104 11.01 -0.28 -3.53
CA PRO A 104 12.34 -0.30 -4.12
C PRO A 104 13.36 0.56 -3.37
N ALA A 105 14.64 0.30 -3.58
CA ALA A 105 15.76 1.02 -2.99
C ALA A 105 15.68 2.54 -3.23
N GLY A 106 15.90 3.34 -2.19
CA GLY A 106 15.87 4.81 -2.26
C GLY A 106 14.49 5.41 -2.56
N ARG A 107 13.43 4.59 -2.61
CA ARG A 107 12.06 5.05 -2.89
C ARG A 107 11.27 5.23 -1.61
N VAL A 108 10.12 5.87 -1.78
CA VAL A 108 9.22 6.21 -0.69
C VAL A 108 7.81 5.73 -1.05
N MET A 109 7.13 5.05 -0.13
CA MET A 109 5.76 4.56 -0.33
C MET A 109 4.85 5.01 0.81
N PRO A 110 3.69 5.61 0.50
CA PRO A 110 2.67 5.83 1.51
C PRO A 110 1.96 4.51 1.87
N VAL A 111 1.67 4.37 3.15
CA VAL A 111 0.76 3.37 3.70
C VAL A 111 -0.47 4.10 4.23
N ALA A 112 -1.67 3.57 4.02
CA ALA A 112 -2.92 4.24 4.34
C ALA A 112 -3.80 3.38 5.25
N ALA A 113 -4.33 3.98 6.31
CA ALA A 113 -5.29 3.38 7.23
C ALA A 113 -6.54 4.26 7.34
N PHE A 114 -7.71 3.65 7.31
CA PHE A 114 -8.97 4.33 7.62
C PHE A 114 -9.37 4.08 9.08
N PHE A 115 -9.75 5.14 9.76
CA PHE A 115 -10.35 5.11 11.09
C PHE A 115 -11.83 5.52 10.97
N PRO A 116 -12.78 4.64 11.36
CA PRO A 116 -14.20 4.95 11.30
C PRO A 116 -14.59 5.99 12.35
N ALA A 117 -15.68 6.69 12.11
CA ALA A 117 -16.23 7.64 13.06
C ALA A 117 -16.57 6.97 14.41
N PRO A 118 -16.43 7.70 15.55
CA PRO A 118 -16.00 9.08 15.65
C PRO A 118 -14.46 9.23 15.75
N VAL A 119 -13.86 10.05 14.89
CA VAL A 119 -12.48 10.52 15.01
C VAL A 119 -12.52 12.00 15.47
N PRO A 120 -11.90 12.37 16.61
CA PRO A 120 -11.84 13.76 17.05
C PRO A 120 -11.19 14.68 16.01
N ALA A 121 -11.53 15.97 16.02
CA ALA A 121 -10.98 16.94 15.07
C ALA A 121 -9.46 17.10 15.19
N GLU A 122 -8.94 16.99 16.41
CA GLU A 122 -7.50 17.02 16.71
C GLU A 122 -7.03 15.64 17.12
N VAL A 123 -6.28 14.99 16.22
CA VAL A 123 -5.61 13.71 16.48
C VAL A 123 -4.15 13.78 16.10
N ALA A 124 -3.31 13.13 16.88
CA ALA A 124 -1.90 12.94 16.60
C ALA A 124 -1.65 11.47 16.22
N PRO A 125 -1.54 11.14 14.92
CA PRO A 125 -1.21 9.78 14.51
C PRO A 125 0.24 9.46 14.85
N ARG A 126 0.46 8.29 15.45
CA ARG A 126 1.75 7.61 15.51
C ARG A 126 1.75 6.46 14.52
N ALA A 127 2.89 6.24 13.89
CA ALA A 127 3.09 5.13 12.96
C ALA A 127 4.32 4.34 13.39
N GLN A 128 4.22 3.02 13.36
CA GLN A 128 5.30 2.10 13.70
C GLN A 128 5.38 0.97 12.68
N ILE A 129 6.59 0.66 12.21
CA ILE A 129 6.82 -0.47 11.30
C ILE A 129 6.58 -1.78 12.07
N LEU A 130 5.73 -2.65 11.53
CA LEU A 130 5.48 -3.99 12.06
C LEU A 130 6.22 -5.08 11.27
N THR A 131 6.19 -5.00 9.95
CA THR A 131 6.89 -5.94 9.07
C THR A 131 7.63 -5.18 7.97
N ALA A 132 8.84 -5.63 7.67
CA ALA A 132 9.66 -5.14 6.56
C ALA A 132 10.79 -6.15 6.33
N ILE A 133 10.90 -6.72 5.13
CA ILE A 133 11.87 -7.77 4.81
C ILE A 133 12.78 -7.25 3.69
N ARG A 134 14.10 -7.25 3.88
CA ARG A 134 15.03 -6.95 2.78
C ARG A 134 15.08 -8.14 1.82
N LEU A 135 14.85 -7.89 0.55
CA LEU A 135 15.03 -8.88 -0.50
C LEU A 135 16.51 -9.02 -0.86
N PRO A 136 17.00 -10.25 -1.09
CA PRO A 136 18.26 -10.48 -1.77
C PRO A 136 18.28 -9.79 -3.14
N ALA A 137 19.46 -9.33 -3.58
CA ALA A 137 19.61 -8.62 -4.85
C ALA A 137 19.30 -9.49 -6.09
N ASP A 138 19.35 -10.81 -5.95
CA ASP A 138 19.07 -11.81 -6.97
C ASP A 138 17.65 -12.38 -6.90
N ASP A 139 16.75 -11.78 -6.11
CA ASP A 139 15.35 -12.21 -6.04
C ASP A 139 14.62 -11.98 -7.37
N THR A 140 14.20 -13.06 -8.02
CA THR A 140 13.57 -13.04 -9.34
C THR A 140 12.03 -13.02 -9.29
N ARG A 141 11.42 -12.90 -8.10
CA ARG A 141 9.95 -12.91 -7.96
C ARG A 141 9.32 -11.61 -8.47
N TYR A 142 10.11 -10.55 -8.56
CA TYR A 142 9.71 -9.24 -9.02
C TYR A 142 10.38 -8.89 -10.34
N LEU A 143 9.60 -8.35 -11.27
CA LEU A 143 10.05 -8.06 -12.62
C LEU A 143 10.28 -6.55 -12.81
N PRO A 144 11.36 -6.15 -13.50
CA PRO A 144 11.65 -4.74 -13.75
C PRO A 144 10.68 -4.16 -14.78
N ILE A 145 10.04 -3.05 -14.42
CA ILE A 145 9.13 -2.30 -15.30
C ILE A 145 9.63 -0.87 -15.46
N ALA A 146 9.75 -0.41 -16.69
CA ALA A 146 9.92 1.01 -16.99
C ALA A 146 8.57 1.68 -17.21
N LEU A 147 8.34 2.79 -16.53
CA LEU A 147 7.23 3.70 -16.82
C LEU A 147 7.70 4.73 -17.85
N GLN A 148 6.93 4.92 -18.91
CA GLN A 148 7.26 5.75 -20.06
C GLN A 148 6.09 6.69 -20.37
N SER A 149 6.41 7.86 -20.94
CA SER A 149 5.41 8.84 -21.39
C SER A 149 4.36 9.17 -20.34
N VAL A 150 4.78 9.25 -19.08
CA VAL A 150 3.89 9.52 -17.95
C VAL A 150 3.45 10.98 -17.99
N LEU A 151 2.14 11.20 -17.99
CA LEU A 151 1.53 12.51 -17.82
C LEU A 151 0.60 12.49 -16.62
N VAL A 152 0.82 13.44 -15.71
CA VAL A 152 -0.06 13.72 -14.58
C VAL A 152 -0.76 15.05 -14.83
N SER A 153 -2.08 15.04 -14.83
CA SER A 153 -2.90 16.25 -14.97
C SER A 153 -3.81 16.40 -13.76
N VAL A 154 -3.56 17.42 -12.94
CA VAL A 154 -4.42 17.80 -11.82
C VAL A 154 -5.58 18.65 -12.35
N ASP A 155 -6.79 18.36 -11.90
CA ASP A 155 -7.99 19.11 -12.27
C ASP A 155 -7.99 20.53 -11.66
N TRP A 156 -8.85 21.41 -12.18
CA TRP A 156 -8.91 22.80 -11.73
C TRP A 156 -9.26 22.94 -10.23
N SER A 157 -9.95 21.94 -9.66
CA SER A 157 -10.31 21.94 -8.25
C SER A 157 -9.17 21.47 -7.33
N GLY A 158 -8.12 20.89 -7.90
CA GLY A 158 -7.02 20.27 -7.17
C GLY A 158 -7.43 19.00 -6.43
N ARG A 159 -8.62 18.43 -6.69
CA ARG A 159 -9.15 17.27 -5.95
C ARG A 159 -8.85 15.96 -6.63
N THR A 160 -8.60 15.97 -7.93
CA THR A 160 -8.36 14.77 -8.71
C THR A 160 -7.19 14.96 -9.66
N ALA A 161 -6.27 14.00 -9.67
CA ALA A 161 -5.20 13.93 -10.64
C ALA A 161 -5.39 12.71 -11.54
N ARG A 162 -5.46 12.92 -12.86
CA ARG A 162 -5.44 11.83 -13.83
C ARG A 162 -3.99 11.50 -14.18
N VAL A 163 -3.66 10.23 -14.18
CA VAL A 163 -2.34 9.68 -14.49
C VAL A 163 -2.50 8.78 -15.71
N ILE A 164 -1.81 9.12 -16.79
CA ILE A 164 -1.75 8.30 -18.00
C ILE A 164 -0.30 8.00 -18.36
N GLY A 165 -0.05 6.89 -19.03
CA GLY A 165 1.28 6.55 -19.50
C GLY A 165 1.37 5.11 -19.98
N HIS A 166 2.61 4.62 -20.08
CA HIS A 166 2.92 3.29 -20.56
C HIS A 166 3.84 2.56 -19.60
N ALA A 167 3.59 1.27 -19.38
CA ALA A 167 4.43 0.38 -18.62
C ALA A 167 5.05 -0.67 -19.55
N MET A 168 6.37 -0.83 -19.51
CA MET A 168 7.09 -1.75 -20.37
C MET A 168 8.00 -2.66 -19.53
N PRO A 169 7.83 -4.00 -19.59
CA PRO A 169 8.76 -4.92 -18.95
C PRO A 169 10.15 -4.84 -19.60
N VAL A 170 11.19 -4.67 -18.77
CA VAL A 170 12.58 -4.47 -19.20
C VAL A 170 13.40 -5.73 -18.95
N MET A 171 13.02 -6.80 -19.65
CA MET A 171 13.59 -8.13 -19.51
C MET A 171 13.70 -8.80 -20.89
N LEU A 172 14.64 -9.74 -21.03
CA LEU A 172 14.92 -10.40 -22.31
C LEU A 172 13.80 -11.36 -22.71
N ASP A 173 13.26 -12.09 -21.75
CA ASP A 173 12.22 -13.10 -21.91
C ASP A 173 11.31 -13.15 -20.68
N GLY A 174 10.17 -13.82 -20.83
CA GLY A 174 9.15 -13.97 -19.78
C GLY A 174 7.88 -13.18 -20.05
N ARG A 175 6.97 -13.26 -19.08
CA ARG A 175 5.66 -12.60 -19.08
C ARG A 175 5.44 -11.96 -17.72
N VAL A 176 4.68 -10.88 -17.69
CA VAL A 176 4.19 -10.24 -16.47
C VAL A 176 2.71 -10.61 -16.33
N ASN A 177 2.35 -11.46 -15.37
CA ASN A 177 0.95 -11.79 -15.08
C ASN A 177 0.28 -10.80 -14.12
N THR A 178 1.06 -10.12 -13.29
CA THR A 178 0.57 -9.10 -12.36
C THR A 178 1.39 -7.85 -12.55
N LEU A 179 0.72 -6.74 -12.86
CA LEU A 179 1.32 -5.42 -12.91
C LEU A 179 0.44 -4.43 -12.14
N TRP A 180 1.02 -3.83 -11.11
CA TRP A 180 0.38 -2.82 -10.27
C TRP A 180 1.16 -1.52 -10.34
N ILE A 181 0.45 -0.40 -10.39
CA ILE A 181 1.02 0.94 -10.34
C ILE A 181 0.35 1.68 -9.19
N LEU A 182 1.13 2.13 -8.22
CA LEU A 182 0.67 3.00 -7.15
C LEU A 182 0.89 4.45 -7.57
N GLY A 183 -0.18 5.24 -7.60
CA GLY A 183 -0.10 6.70 -7.58
C GLY A 183 -0.26 7.24 -6.16
N ALA A 184 0.72 8.02 -5.71
CA ALA A 184 0.71 8.74 -4.43
C ALA A 184 0.61 10.24 -4.72
N ALA A 185 -0.50 10.86 -4.31
CA ALA A 185 -0.74 12.29 -4.49
C ALA A 185 -0.27 13.08 -3.26
N TYR A 186 0.42 14.19 -3.51
CA TYR A 186 0.96 15.07 -2.49
C TYR A 186 0.40 16.48 -2.60
N ASP A 187 0.31 17.19 -1.47
CA ASP A 187 0.06 18.64 -1.46
C ASP A 187 1.36 19.44 -1.68
N GLY A 188 1.24 20.76 -1.79
CA GLY A 188 2.38 21.66 -1.99
C GLY A 188 3.37 21.74 -0.82
N TYR A 189 3.10 21.05 0.29
CA TYR A 189 4.02 20.90 1.42
C TYR A 189 4.63 19.48 1.49
N GLY A 190 4.34 18.63 0.51
CA GLY A 190 4.82 17.26 0.47
C GLY A 190 4.06 16.29 1.40
N ASN A 191 2.89 16.67 1.94
CA ASN A 191 2.06 15.72 2.69
C ASN A 191 1.31 14.81 1.73
N VAL A 192 1.18 13.54 2.07
CA VAL A 192 0.35 12.61 1.29
C VAL A 192 -1.12 12.98 1.49
N VAL A 193 -1.84 13.20 0.39
CA VAL A 193 -3.26 13.57 0.40
C VAL A 193 -4.16 12.57 -0.31
N GLY A 194 -3.59 11.60 -1.02
CA GLY A 194 -4.36 10.57 -1.71
C GLY A 194 -3.47 9.46 -2.24
N VAL A 195 -4.05 8.28 -2.40
CA VAL A 195 -3.37 7.11 -2.96
C VAL A 195 -4.33 6.31 -3.82
N ARG A 196 -3.83 5.72 -4.91
CA ARG A 196 -4.59 4.77 -5.73
C ARG A 196 -3.64 3.73 -6.31
N ARG A 197 -3.99 2.45 -6.14
CA ARG A 197 -3.38 1.37 -6.91
C ARG A 197 -4.20 1.12 -8.18
N TRP A 198 -3.57 1.22 -9.33
CA TRP A 198 -4.07 0.70 -10.60
C TRP A 198 -3.53 -0.72 -10.81
N GLU A 199 -4.34 -1.58 -11.40
CA GLU A 199 -3.99 -2.98 -11.65
C GLU A 199 -4.27 -3.33 -13.10
N SER A 200 -3.31 -3.96 -13.77
CA SER A 200 -3.50 -4.46 -15.13
C SER A 200 -4.53 -5.58 -15.14
N THR A 201 -5.44 -5.56 -16.11
CA THR A 201 -6.42 -6.64 -16.31
C THR A 201 -5.95 -7.73 -17.25
N THR A 202 -4.78 -7.55 -17.88
CA THR A 202 -4.23 -8.50 -18.86
C THR A 202 -2.73 -8.69 -18.63
N PRO A 203 -2.20 -9.91 -18.84
CA PRO A 203 -0.76 -10.14 -18.81
C PRO A 203 -0.02 -9.38 -19.91
N VAL A 204 1.22 -8.97 -19.64
CA VAL A 204 2.08 -8.24 -20.58
C VAL A 204 3.28 -9.09 -20.95
N ALA A 205 3.52 -9.29 -22.25
CA ALA A 205 4.72 -9.97 -22.71
C ALA A 205 5.95 -9.05 -22.61
N SER A 206 7.14 -9.64 -22.51
CA SER A 206 8.40 -8.88 -22.47
C SER A 206 8.55 -7.98 -23.70
N GLY A 207 9.00 -6.74 -23.49
CA GLY A 207 9.16 -5.75 -24.56
C GLY A 207 7.85 -5.16 -25.11
N VAL A 208 6.68 -5.61 -24.64
CA VAL A 208 5.39 -5.02 -25.03
C VAL A 208 5.03 -3.90 -24.06
N SER A 209 4.63 -2.75 -24.61
CA SER A 209 4.17 -1.61 -23.85
C SER A 209 2.67 -1.75 -23.54
N LEU A 210 2.29 -1.61 -22.27
CA LEU A 210 0.90 -1.56 -21.82
C LEU A 210 0.53 -0.14 -21.38
N ALA A 211 -0.53 0.42 -21.95
CA ALA A 211 -1.05 1.71 -21.50
C ALA A 211 -1.77 1.58 -20.15
N PHE A 212 -1.60 2.58 -19.29
CA PHE A 212 -2.37 2.74 -18.06
C PHE A 212 -3.03 4.11 -18.01
N ASP A 213 -4.20 4.17 -17.38
CA ASP A 213 -5.01 5.37 -17.21
C ASP A 213 -5.84 5.21 -15.94
N PHE A 214 -5.59 6.07 -14.96
CA PHE A 214 -6.34 6.08 -13.70
C PHE A 214 -6.35 7.46 -13.07
N ALA A 215 -7.20 7.64 -12.05
CA ALA A 215 -7.28 8.86 -11.28
C ALA A 215 -6.94 8.61 -9.81
N VAL A 216 -6.23 9.55 -9.20
CA VAL A 216 -6.00 9.64 -7.75
C VAL A 216 -6.80 10.82 -7.21
N SER A 217 -7.56 10.61 -6.15
CA SER A 217 -8.36 11.67 -5.50
C SER A 217 -7.74 12.06 -4.16
N SER A 218 -7.78 13.35 -3.85
CA SER A 218 -7.36 13.88 -2.55
C SER A 218 -8.49 13.75 -1.53
N VAL A 219 -8.13 13.28 -0.34
CA VAL A 219 -8.96 13.29 0.88
C VAL A 219 -8.59 14.45 1.83
N GLY A 220 -7.62 15.30 1.43
CA GLY A 220 -7.04 16.37 2.23
C GLY A 220 -6.96 17.70 1.47
N PRO A 221 -5.85 18.44 1.51
CA PRO A 221 -5.60 19.63 0.68
C PRO A 221 -5.55 19.34 -0.83
N PRO A 222 -5.53 20.39 -1.68
CA PRO A 222 -5.32 20.24 -3.12
C PRO A 222 -4.04 19.47 -3.46
N ILE A 223 -4.11 18.66 -4.52
CA ILE A 223 -2.98 17.92 -5.10
C ILE A 223 -2.07 18.91 -5.82
N ASP A 224 -0.77 18.84 -5.52
CA ASP A 224 0.30 19.53 -6.23
C ASP A 224 0.94 18.61 -7.29
N HIS A 225 1.34 17.40 -6.88
CA HIS A 225 1.93 16.40 -7.78
C HIS A 225 1.56 14.96 -7.38
N VAL A 226 1.89 14.02 -8.25
CA VAL A 226 1.72 12.57 -8.03
C VAL A 226 3.01 11.84 -8.36
N ASP A 227 3.50 11.05 -7.40
CA ASP A 227 4.59 10.10 -7.65
C ASP A 227 4.06 8.70 -7.94
N LEU A 228 4.82 7.95 -8.73
CA LEU A 228 4.51 6.58 -9.09
C LEU A 228 5.51 5.57 -8.52
N LEU A 229 4.97 4.44 -8.09
CA LEU A 229 5.71 3.20 -7.87
C LEU A 229 5.06 2.07 -8.67
N VAL A 230 5.85 1.06 -9.03
CA VAL A 230 5.39 -0.06 -9.83
C VAL A 230 5.85 -1.38 -9.22
N GLU A 231 4.97 -2.37 -9.27
CA GLU A 231 5.26 -3.75 -8.92
C GLU A 231 4.83 -4.64 -10.08
N ALA A 232 5.66 -5.60 -10.44
CA ALA A 232 5.29 -6.64 -11.38
C ALA A 232 5.78 -8.01 -10.95
N ARG A 233 5.02 -9.05 -11.30
CA ARG A 233 5.37 -10.45 -11.05
C ARG A 233 5.09 -11.33 -12.29
N PRO A 234 5.81 -12.46 -12.43
CA PRO A 234 5.67 -13.37 -13.55
C PRO A 234 4.26 -13.86 -13.81
#